data_AF-A0A2S1R3Z0-F1
#
_entry.id   AF-A0A2S1R3Z0-F1
#
_cell.length_a   1.000
_cell.length_b   1.000
_cell.length_c   1.000
_cell.angle_alpha   90.00
_cell.angle_beta   90.00
_cell.angle_gamma   90.00
#
_symmetry.space_group_name_H-M   'P 1'
#
loop_
_entity.id
_entity.type
_entity.pdbx_description
1 polymer ?
#
loop_
_entity_poly.entity_id
_entity_poly.type
_entity_poly.pdbx_seq_one_letter_code
_entity_poly.pdbx_strand_id
1 'polypeptide(L)'
;MSETPLGSVTPQPPDAEEVERREAIDIRGSGQALTGRLLRACLQAGVAIRTSVRGRELIVEGGRVTAMVLDTTEGRVRQPVRKGVIMVSGGFEWNEEYRRAFVRGPLSHPVSVPTNSGDALYMSMKAGAMLANMREAWWIPAADLPDGVNSPAGRAGGRMVSLSAARCAMWNGSIIVRAAGTAWAAAER
;
A
#
# COMPACT_ATOMS: atom_id res chain seq x y z
N MET A 1 -24.11 -7.58 -15.18
CA MET A 1 -23.13 -7.10 -14.19
C MET A 1 -22.87 -5.65 -14.51
N SER A 2 -23.49 -4.72 -13.79
CA SER A 2 -23.11 -3.31 -13.87
C SER A 2 -21.68 -3.17 -13.35
N GLU A 3 -20.84 -2.44 -14.06
CA GLU A 3 -19.47 -2.15 -13.63
C GLU A 3 -19.45 -1.59 -12.21
N THR A 4 -18.42 -1.95 -11.46
CA THR A 4 -18.14 -1.41 -10.13
C THR A 4 -18.08 0.13 -10.21
N PRO A 5 -18.73 0.90 -9.32
CA PRO A 5 -18.77 2.37 -9.36
C PRO A 5 -17.41 3.03 -9.04
N LEU A 6 -16.32 2.25 -8.97
CA LEU A 6 -14.97 2.77 -8.75
C LEU A 6 -14.49 3.70 -9.90
N GLY A 7 -15.18 3.70 -11.05
CA GLY A 7 -14.91 4.59 -12.19
C GLY A 7 -16.05 5.54 -12.56
N SER A 8 -17.20 5.50 -11.87
CA SER A 8 -18.32 6.40 -12.17
C SER A 8 -18.06 7.80 -11.59
N VAL A 9 -18.28 8.84 -12.40
CA VAL A 9 -18.10 10.26 -12.04
C VAL A 9 -18.94 10.66 -10.81
N THR A 10 -20.10 10.01 -10.62
CA THR A 10 -20.95 10.16 -9.45
C THR A 10 -21.33 8.77 -8.94
N PRO A 11 -20.66 8.26 -7.89
CA PRO A 11 -21.04 7.00 -7.27
C PRO A 11 -22.45 7.14 -6.73
N GLN A 12 -23.34 6.21 -7.10
CA GLN A 12 -24.58 6.02 -6.36
C GLN A 12 -24.26 5.12 -5.17
N PRO A 13 -24.32 5.64 -3.92
CA PRO A 13 -24.11 4.79 -2.77
C PRO A 13 -25.21 3.71 -2.71
N PRO A 14 -24.91 2.50 -2.22
CA PRO A 14 -25.95 1.54 -1.89
C PRO A 14 -26.93 2.13 -0.88
N ASP A 15 -28.18 1.65 -0.89
CA ASP A 15 -29.15 2.00 0.14
C ASP A 15 -28.70 1.50 1.53
N ALA A 16 -29.34 2.06 2.57
CA ALA A 16 -28.96 1.77 3.95
C ALA A 16 -29.14 0.29 4.32
N GLU A 17 -30.16 -0.38 3.77
CA GLU A 17 -30.41 -1.80 3.98
C GLU A 17 -29.27 -2.66 3.41
N GLU A 18 -28.79 -2.36 2.21
CA GLU A 18 -27.67 -3.05 1.59
C GLU A 18 -26.35 -2.77 2.32
N VAL A 19 -26.15 -1.56 2.88
CA VAL A 19 -25.01 -1.26 3.76
C VAL A 19 -25.07 -2.13 5.01
N GLU A 20 -26.19 -2.14 5.72
CA GLU A 20 -26.38 -2.93 6.94
C GLU A 20 -26.19 -4.42 6.67
N ARG A 21 -26.78 -4.94 5.59
CA ARG A 21 -26.61 -6.33 5.17
C ARG A 21 -25.13 -6.66 4.94
N ARG A 22 -24.41 -5.82 4.19
CA ARG A 22 -22.96 -6.04 3.92
C ARG A 22 -22.15 -6.04 5.20
N GLU A 23 -22.46 -5.18 6.15
CA GLU A 23 -21.79 -5.13 7.45
C GLU A 23 -22.08 -6.37 8.30
N ALA A 24 -23.35 -6.80 8.36
CA ALA A 24 -23.78 -7.95 9.13
C ALA A 24 -23.10 -9.26 8.71
N ILE A 25 -22.75 -9.41 7.44
CA ILE A 25 -22.04 -10.58 6.90
C ILE A 25 -20.59 -10.30 6.50
N ASP A 26 -20.03 -9.18 6.97
CA ASP A 26 -18.65 -8.71 6.74
C ASP A 26 -18.16 -8.79 5.27
N ILE A 27 -19.01 -8.37 4.33
CA ILE A 27 -18.63 -8.28 2.92
C ILE A 27 -17.50 -7.25 2.77
N ARG A 28 -16.37 -7.70 2.21
CA ARG A 28 -15.23 -6.85 1.86
C ARG A 28 -15.13 -6.63 0.35
N GLY A 29 -14.69 -5.44 -0.05
CA GLY A 29 -14.46 -5.04 -1.44
C GLY A 29 -13.00 -4.66 -1.72
N SER A 30 -12.73 -4.20 -2.95
CA SER A 30 -11.45 -3.59 -3.37
C SER A 30 -10.22 -4.42 -2.95
N GLY A 31 -9.21 -3.79 -2.35
CA GLY A 31 -7.96 -4.45 -1.95
C GLY A 31 -8.16 -5.59 -0.94
N GLN A 32 -9.12 -5.48 -0.02
CA GLN A 32 -9.39 -6.52 0.96
C GLN A 32 -9.97 -7.79 0.30
N ALA A 33 -10.90 -7.62 -0.64
CA ALA A 33 -11.44 -8.74 -1.42
C ALA A 33 -10.36 -9.42 -2.26
N LEU A 34 -9.49 -8.64 -2.91
CA LEU A 34 -8.37 -9.15 -3.69
C LEU A 34 -7.41 -9.98 -2.83
N THR A 35 -6.94 -9.40 -1.72
CA THR A 35 -6.02 -10.08 -0.79
C THR A 35 -6.65 -11.34 -0.21
N GLY A 36 -7.92 -11.29 0.20
CA GLY A 36 -8.63 -12.46 0.72
C GLY A 36 -8.74 -13.59 -0.30
N ARG A 37 -9.01 -13.28 -1.57
CA ARG A 37 -9.07 -14.30 -2.64
C ARG A 37 -7.70 -14.88 -2.97
N LEU A 38 -6.65 -14.06 -3.02
CA LEU A 38 -5.27 -14.53 -3.23
C LEU A 38 -4.80 -15.42 -2.08
N LEU A 39 -5.06 -15.00 -0.83
CA LEU A 39 -4.76 -15.80 0.36
C LEU A 39 -5.46 -17.17 0.29
N ARG A 40 -6.75 -17.19 -0.05
CA ARG A 40 -7.49 -18.44 -0.21
C ARG A 40 -6.85 -19.36 -1.25
N ALA A 41 -6.46 -18.83 -2.41
CA ALA A 41 -5.82 -19.61 -3.47
C ALA A 41 -4.47 -20.19 -3.01
N CYS A 42 -3.66 -19.40 -2.29
CA CYS A 42 -2.40 -19.87 -1.71
C CYS A 42 -2.61 -21.02 -0.72
N LEU A 43 -3.59 -20.90 0.18
CA LEU A 43 -3.92 -21.95 1.15
C LEU A 43 -4.41 -23.23 0.45
N GLN A 44 -5.25 -23.11 -0.57
CA GLN A 44 -5.71 -24.25 -1.38
C GLN A 44 -4.58 -24.95 -2.15
N ALA A 45 -3.57 -24.19 -2.56
CA ALA A 45 -2.37 -24.71 -3.20
C ALA A 45 -1.33 -25.27 -2.20
N GLY A 46 -1.61 -25.26 -0.89
CA GLY A 46 -0.69 -25.75 0.14
C GLY A 46 0.52 -24.86 0.38
N VAL A 47 0.44 -23.57 0.04
CA VAL A 47 1.52 -22.61 0.30
C VAL A 47 1.63 -22.38 1.81
N ALA A 48 2.83 -22.57 2.37
CA ALA A 48 3.11 -22.24 3.75
C ALA A 48 3.21 -20.72 3.95
N ILE A 49 2.31 -20.16 4.75
CA ILE A 49 2.26 -18.73 5.05
C ILE A 49 2.72 -18.52 6.48
N ARG A 50 3.69 -17.63 6.67
CA ARG A 50 4.23 -17.27 7.99
C ARG A 50 4.11 -15.76 8.18
N THR A 51 3.42 -15.36 9.24
CA THR A 51 3.35 -13.97 9.71
C THR A 51 4.40 -13.73 10.78
N SER A 52 4.68 -12.47 11.13
CA SER A 52 5.67 -12.13 12.15
C SER A 52 7.07 -12.69 11.86
N VAL A 53 7.39 -12.83 10.56
CA VAL A 53 8.69 -13.27 10.05
C VAL A 53 9.24 -12.17 9.14
N ARG A 54 10.39 -11.60 9.51
CA ARG A 54 11.02 -10.50 8.78
C ARG A 54 12.30 -10.96 8.11
N GLY A 55 12.38 -10.83 6.79
CA GLY A 55 13.63 -11.09 6.04
C GLY A 55 14.67 -10.02 6.33
N ARG A 56 15.92 -10.43 6.60
CA ARG A 56 17.01 -9.54 7.00
C ARG A 56 18.18 -9.53 6.03
N GLU A 57 18.53 -10.70 5.50
CA GLU A 57 19.74 -10.85 4.70
C GLU A 57 19.60 -12.00 3.71
N LEU A 58 20.12 -11.81 2.51
CA LEU A 58 20.31 -12.87 1.53
C LEU A 58 21.75 -13.38 1.64
N ILE A 59 21.91 -14.70 1.81
CA ILE A 59 23.22 -15.34 1.78
C ILE A 59 23.51 -15.76 0.34
N VAL A 60 24.57 -15.19 -0.23
CA VAL A 60 24.98 -15.41 -1.62
C VAL A 60 26.31 -16.14 -1.66
N GLU A 61 26.34 -17.29 -2.31
CA GLU A 61 27.53 -18.12 -2.49
C GLU A 61 27.67 -18.44 -3.99
N GLY A 62 28.84 -18.18 -4.57
CA GLY A 62 29.07 -18.43 -6.00
C GLY A 62 28.09 -17.69 -6.93
N GLY A 63 27.63 -16.49 -6.55
CA GLY A 63 26.68 -15.70 -7.33
C GLY A 63 25.21 -16.15 -7.23
N ARG A 64 24.90 -17.12 -6.36
CA ARG A 64 23.55 -17.65 -6.15
C ARG A 64 23.10 -17.45 -4.70
N VAL A 65 21.83 -17.07 -4.50
CA VAL A 65 21.21 -17.05 -3.17
C VAL A 65 21.02 -18.49 -2.67
N THR A 66 21.67 -18.85 -1.57
CA THR A 66 21.61 -20.20 -0.97
C THR A 66 20.81 -20.24 0.33
N ALA A 67 20.65 -19.10 1.01
CA ALA A 67 19.80 -18.98 2.19
C ALA A 67 19.31 -17.54 2.40
N MET A 68 18.33 -17.39 3.30
CA MET A 68 17.87 -16.09 3.79
C MET A 68 17.86 -16.10 5.33
N VAL A 69 18.37 -15.04 5.94
CA VAL A 69 18.26 -14.82 7.38
C VAL A 69 16.91 -14.18 7.69
N LEU A 70 16.20 -14.75 8.65
CA LEU A 70 14.87 -14.36 9.06
C LEU A 70 14.86 -14.06 10.56
N ASP A 71 14.25 -12.94 10.96
CA ASP A 71 13.86 -12.74 12.34
C ASP A 71 12.43 -13.28 12.54
N THR A 72 12.25 -14.16 13.51
CA THR A 72 10.96 -14.75 13.89
C THR A 72 10.66 -14.45 15.36
N THR A 73 9.46 -14.79 15.82
CA THR A 73 9.10 -14.72 17.25
C THR A 73 9.96 -15.63 18.15
N GLU A 74 10.56 -16.67 17.59
CA GLU A 74 11.43 -17.63 18.29
C GLU A 74 12.92 -17.24 18.20
N GLY A 75 13.24 -16.15 17.48
CA GLY A 75 14.59 -15.69 17.25
C GLY A 75 15.00 -15.70 15.78
N ARG A 76 16.29 -15.43 15.56
CA ARG A 76 16.88 -15.34 14.22
C ARG A 76 17.22 -16.72 13.69
N VAL A 77 16.78 -17.02 12.47
CA VAL A 77 16.99 -18.32 11.81
C VAL A 77 17.57 -18.14 10.41
N ARG A 78 18.36 -19.11 9.96
CA ARG A 78 18.85 -19.20 8.57
C ARG A 78 17.99 -20.19 7.81
N GLN A 79 17.22 -19.72 6.84
CA GLN A 79 16.34 -20.53 6.00
C GLN A 79 17.03 -20.88 4.67
N PRO A 80 17.31 -22.16 4.38
CA PRO A 80 17.87 -22.57 3.10
C PRO A 80 16.94 -22.28 1.92
N VAL A 81 17.52 -21.88 0.79
CA VAL A 81 16.82 -21.53 -0.46
C VAL A 81 17.22 -22.51 -1.57
N ARG A 82 16.26 -23.29 -2.05
CA ARG A 82 16.53 -24.33 -3.08
C ARG A 82 16.41 -23.83 -4.52
N LYS A 83 15.51 -22.88 -4.79
CA LYS A 83 15.25 -22.39 -6.15
C LYS A 83 15.62 -20.92 -6.31
N GLY A 84 15.09 -20.08 -5.43
CA GLY A 84 15.31 -18.64 -5.42
C GLY A 84 14.41 -17.97 -4.41
N VAL A 85 14.53 -16.65 -4.32
CA VAL A 85 13.71 -15.81 -3.45
C VAL A 85 12.98 -14.80 -4.34
N ILE A 86 11.68 -14.63 -4.12
CA ILE A 86 10.87 -13.60 -4.77
C ILE A 86 10.64 -12.49 -3.76
N MET A 87 11.08 -11.28 -4.10
CA MET A 87 10.99 -10.11 -3.22
C MET A 87 9.81 -9.23 -3.63
N VAL A 88 8.78 -9.16 -2.78
CA VAL A 88 7.53 -8.41 -3.03
C VAL A 88 7.09 -7.64 -1.78
N SER A 89 8.02 -6.96 -1.11
CA SER A 89 7.80 -6.35 0.22
C SER A 89 7.33 -4.90 0.21
N GLY A 90 6.85 -4.39 -0.92
CA GLY A 90 6.49 -2.97 -1.06
C GLY A 90 7.70 -2.03 -1.15
N GLY A 91 7.48 -0.76 -0.81
CA GLY A 91 8.44 0.33 -0.96
C GLY A 91 9.22 0.68 0.31
N PHE A 92 9.69 1.92 0.38
CA PHE A 92 10.54 2.47 1.45
C PHE A 92 10.04 3.83 1.98
N GLU A 93 8.81 4.20 1.66
CA GLU A 93 8.19 5.49 1.96
C GLU A 93 8.03 5.78 3.46
N TRP A 94 8.19 4.79 4.34
CA TRP A 94 8.23 5.01 5.79
C TRP A 94 9.66 5.14 6.35
N ASN A 95 10.68 4.92 5.52
CA ASN A 95 12.08 5.09 5.89
C ASN A 95 12.56 6.51 5.55
N GLU A 96 12.80 7.34 6.57
CA GLU A 96 13.24 8.73 6.40
C GLU A 96 14.57 8.87 5.67
N GLU A 97 15.53 8.00 5.95
CA GLU A 97 16.85 8.04 5.32
C GLU A 97 16.73 7.78 3.83
N TYR A 98 15.95 6.76 3.45
CA TYR A 98 15.79 6.39 2.04
C TYR A 98 14.94 7.41 1.30
N ARG A 99 13.89 7.95 1.93
CA ARG A 99 13.13 9.06 1.36
C ARG A 99 14.04 10.25 1.05
N ARG A 100 14.86 10.65 2.01
CA ARG A 100 15.80 11.78 1.86
C ARG A 100 16.84 11.51 0.76
N ALA A 101 17.33 10.28 0.67
CA ALA A 101 18.34 9.89 -0.30
C ALA A 101 17.78 9.79 -1.73
N PHE A 102 16.53 9.31 -1.89
CA PHE A 102 16.02 8.90 -3.18
C PHE A 102 14.83 9.73 -3.68
N VAL A 103 13.85 10.08 -2.83
CA VAL A 103 12.60 10.72 -3.27
C VAL A 103 12.74 12.24 -3.33
N ARG A 104 12.24 12.85 -4.41
CA ARG A 104 12.23 14.31 -4.56
C ARG A 104 10.98 14.93 -3.92
N GLY A 105 11.18 16.06 -3.25
CA GLY A 105 10.09 16.84 -2.66
C GLY A 105 9.62 16.30 -1.30
N PRO A 106 8.74 17.04 -0.62
CA PRO A 106 8.25 16.64 0.69
C PRO A 106 7.24 15.49 0.55
N LEU A 107 7.64 14.27 0.96
CA LEU A 107 6.71 13.16 1.19
C LEU A 107 6.30 13.15 2.67
N SER A 108 5.34 14.01 3.03
CA SER A 108 4.89 14.21 4.40
C SER A 108 3.87 13.17 4.89
N HIS A 109 3.08 12.59 3.99
CA HIS A 109 1.97 11.68 4.34
C HIS A 109 1.95 10.43 3.45
N PRO A 110 2.76 9.40 3.76
CA PRO A 110 2.66 8.11 3.09
C PRO A 110 1.28 7.47 3.34
N VAL A 111 0.70 6.86 2.31
CA VAL A 111 -0.65 6.25 2.37
C VAL A 111 -0.64 4.72 2.49
N SER A 112 0.55 4.14 2.48
CA SER A 112 0.77 2.69 2.56
C SER A 112 0.86 2.20 4.01
N VAL A 113 1.08 0.89 4.18
CA VAL A 113 1.32 0.30 5.49
C VAL A 113 2.65 0.79 6.09
N PRO A 114 2.69 1.17 7.38
CA PRO A 114 3.91 1.67 8.05
C PRO A 114 5.11 0.70 8.02
N THR A 115 4.87 -0.57 7.72
CA THR A 115 5.91 -1.60 7.62
C THR A 115 6.73 -1.54 6.34
N ASN A 116 6.40 -0.67 5.37
CA ASN A 116 7.17 -0.48 4.14
C ASN A 116 8.45 0.34 4.37
N SER A 117 9.47 -0.32 4.95
CA SER A 117 10.75 0.31 5.33
C SER A 117 11.89 0.12 4.31
N GLY A 118 11.63 -0.55 3.18
CA GLY A 118 12.65 -0.79 2.14
C GLY A 118 13.57 -1.99 2.37
N ASP A 119 13.18 -2.95 3.21
CA ASP A 119 14.06 -4.09 3.56
C ASP A 119 14.46 -4.93 2.34
N ALA A 120 13.51 -5.23 1.45
CA ALA A 120 13.82 -5.98 0.23
C ALA A 120 14.72 -5.20 -0.73
N LEU A 121 14.51 -3.89 -0.82
CA LEU A 121 15.34 -3.01 -1.62
C LEU A 121 16.79 -3.05 -1.10
N TYR A 122 16.98 -2.95 0.22
CA TYR A 122 18.29 -3.06 0.85
C TYR A 122 18.97 -4.41 0.60
N MET A 123 18.26 -5.51 0.82
CA MET A 123 18.79 -6.85 0.56
C MET A 123 19.16 -7.04 -0.92
N SER A 124 18.36 -6.50 -1.84
CA SER A 124 18.63 -6.57 -3.28
C SER A 124 19.85 -5.75 -3.67
N MET A 125 20.00 -4.53 -3.12
CA MET A 125 21.20 -3.71 -3.31
C MET A 125 22.47 -4.44 -2.84
N LYS A 126 22.44 -5.04 -1.65
CA LYS A 126 23.55 -5.84 -1.12
C LYS A 126 23.89 -7.04 -1.98
N ALA A 127 22.90 -7.65 -2.62
CA ALA A 127 23.09 -8.75 -3.57
C ALA A 127 23.59 -8.29 -4.95
N GLY A 128 23.85 -6.98 -5.16
CA GLY A 128 24.38 -6.43 -6.40
C GLY A 128 23.32 -6.10 -7.45
N ALA A 129 22.04 -6.03 -7.07
CA ALA A 129 20.98 -5.66 -8.00
C ALA A 129 21.10 -4.19 -8.45
N MET A 130 20.96 -3.95 -9.76
CA MET A 130 20.81 -2.60 -10.29
C MET A 130 19.43 -2.03 -9.91
N LEU A 131 19.40 -0.74 -9.61
CA LEU A 131 18.17 -0.02 -9.28
C LEU A 131 17.79 0.96 -10.38
N ALA A 132 16.50 1.18 -10.54
CA ALA A 132 15.96 2.17 -11.46
C ALA A 132 14.79 2.92 -10.81
N ASN A 133 14.49 4.12 -11.32
CA ASN A 133 13.32 4.92 -10.94
C ASN A 133 13.19 5.20 -9.43
N MET A 134 14.31 5.17 -8.69
CA MET A 134 14.34 5.39 -7.23
C MET A 134 13.83 6.77 -6.81
N ARG A 135 13.80 7.72 -7.74
CA ARG A 135 13.30 9.09 -7.52
C ARG A 135 11.81 9.26 -7.75
N GLU A 136 11.16 8.23 -8.27
CA GLU A 136 9.75 8.25 -8.61
C GLU A 136 8.92 7.63 -7.49
N ALA A 137 7.69 8.12 -7.37
CA ALA A 137 6.68 7.56 -6.48
C ALA A 137 5.31 7.66 -7.15
N TRP A 138 4.37 6.83 -6.69
CA TRP A 138 2.97 6.96 -7.05
C TRP A 138 2.35 8.11 -6.25
N TRP A 139 2.58 9.33 -6.73
CA TRP A 139 2.08 10.54 -6.09
C TRP A 139 0.56 10.66 -6.23
N ILE A 140 -0.09 10.95 -5.11
CA ILE A 140 -1.53 11.12 -5.05
C ILE A 140 -1.81 12.35 -4.18
N PRO A 141 -2.58 13.33 -4.66
CA PRO A 141 -3.09 14.40 -3.80
C PRO A 141 -3.97 13.77 -2.72
N ALA A 142 -3.82 14.16 -1.47
CA ALA A 142 -4.56 13.57 -0.36
C ALA A 142 -4.97 14.62 0.67
N ALA A 143 -6.08 14.38 1.36
CA ALA A 143 -6.53 15.17 2.50
C ALA A 143 -6.40 14.33 3.78
N ASP A 144 -5.77 14.90 4.80
CA ASP A 144 -5.89 14.42 6.17
C ASP A 144 -7.22 14.93 6.74
N LEU A 145 -8.12 14.00 7.04
CA LEU A 145 -9.43 14.30 7.57
C LEU A 145 -9.42 14.18 9.10
N PRO A 146 -10.23 14.99 9.81
CA PRO A 146 -10.47 14.78 11.23
C PRO A 146 -10.96 13.36 11.53
N ASP A 147 -10.69 12.89 12.75
CA ASP A 147 -11.14 11.57 13.19
C ASP A 147 -12.67 11.45 13.08
N GLY A 148 -13.14 10.26 12.71
CA GLY A 148 -14.58 9.98 12.53
C GLY A 148 -15.16 10.37 11.18
N VAL A 149 -14.52 11.25 10.40
CA VAL A 149 -15.06 11.70 9.09
C VAL A 149 -15.02 10.59 8.03
N ASN A 150 -13.98 9.74 8.03
CA ASN A 150 -13.85 8.61 7.10
C ASN A 150 -14.25 7.26 7.75
N SER A 151 -15.11 7.29 8.77
CA SER A 151 -15.49 6.12 9.57
C SER A 151 -16.95 5.73 9.33
N PRO A 152 -17.30 5.06 8.22
CA PRO A 152 -18.62 4.46 8.11
C PRO A 152 -18.81 3.43 9.24
N ALA A 153 -19.92 3.55 9.96
CA ALA A 153 -20.34 2.65 11.05
C ALA A 153 -19.35 2.48 12.23
N GLY A 154 -18.62 3.54 12.62
CA GLY A 154 -17.84 3.54 13.87
C GLY A 154 -16.57 2.68 13.87
N ARG A 155 -16.16 2.13 12.72
CA ARG A 155 -14.85 1.51 12.54
C ARG A 155 -13.81 2.61 12.32
N ALA A 156 -12.61 2.46 12.89
CA ALA A 156 -11.50 3.39 12.67
C ALA A 156 -11.18 3.52 11.18
N GLY A 157 -11.71 4.55 10.53
CA GLY A 157 -11.37 4.93 9.18
C GLY A 157 -9.94 5.47 9.13
N GLY A 158 -9.22 5.19 8.04
CA GLY A 158 -7.97 5.90 7.80
C GLY A 158 -8.23 7.40 7.67
N ARG A 159 -7.48 8.24 8.38
CA ARG A 159 -7.62 9.70 8.32
C ARG A 159 -7.36 10.26 6.92
N MET A 160 -6.53 9.57 6.13
CA MET A 160 -6.11 10.03 4.81
C MET A 160 -7.04 9.55 3.71
N VAL A 161 -7.53 10.49 2.90
CA VAL A 161 -8.39 10.25 1.73
C VAL A 161 -7.65 10.72 0.49
N SER A 162 -7.43 9.80 -0.46
CA SER A 162 -6.95 10.15 -1.80
C SER A 162 -7.94 11.10 -2.48
N LEU A 163 -7.44 12.23 -2.98
CA LEU A 163 -8.15 13.25 -3.74
C LEU A 163 -7.84 13.07 -5.23
N SER A 164 -8.07 11.87 -5.78
CA SER A 164 -8.01 11.71 -7.24
C SER A 164 -9.05 12.63 -7.89
N ALA A 165 -8.82 13.08 -9.13
CA ALA A 165 -9.80 13.91 -9.86
C ALA A 165 -11.19 13.25 -9.92
N ALA A 166 -11.24 11.91 -9.99
CA ALA A 166 -12.47 11.14 -9.87
C ALA A 166 -13.12 11.29 -8.49
N ARG A 167 -12.35 11.37 -7.38
CA ARG A 167 -12.86 11.61 -6.03
C ARG A 167 -13.23 13.06 -5.74
N CYS A 168 -12.54 14.05 -6.29
CA CYS A 168 -13.01 15.44 -6.23
C CYS A 168 -14.34 15.62 -6.97
N ALA A 169 -14.54 14.90 -8.08
CA ALA A 169 -15.84 14.82 -8.74
C ALA A 169 -16.92 14.10 -7.88
N MET A 170 -16.53 13.14 -7.01
CA MET A 170 -17.46 12.54 -6.02
C MET A 170 -17.94 13.54 -4.97
N TRP A 171 -17.17 14.59 -4.71
CA TRP A 171 -17.55 15.68 -3.81
C TRP A 171 -18.14 16.83 -4.64
N ASN A 172 -19.29 16.58 -5.29
CA ASN A 172 -20.17 17.52 -6.01
C ASN A 172 -19.68 18.98 -6.15
N GLY A 173 -18.76 19.25 -7.09
CA GLY A 173 -18.35 20.62 -7.42
C GLY A 173 -17.31 21.26 -6.50
N SER A 174 -16.65 20.47 -5.65
CA SER A 174 -15.53 20.95 -4.83
C SER A 174 -14.31 21.34 -5.68
N ILE A 175 -13.63 22.41 -5.25
CA ILE A 175 -12.41 22.93 -5.87
C ILE A 175 -11.24 22.85 -4.89
N ILE A 176 -10.03 22.63 -5.40
CA ILE A 176 -8.81 22.74 -4.59
C ILE A 176 -8.37 24.21 -4.64
N VAL A 177 -8.18 24.82 -3.47
CA VAL A 177 -7.69 26.20 -3.34
C VAL A 177 -6.36 26.23 -2.59
N ARG A 178 -5.52 27.21 -2.90
CA ARG A 178 -4.31 27.53 -2.14
C ARG A 178 -4.71 28.16 -0.80
N ALA A 179 -3.80 28.13 0.18
CA ALA A 179 -4.01 28.79 1.48
C ALA A 179 -4.36 30.30 1.36
N ALA A 180 -3.93 30.96 0.29
CA ALA A 180 -4.27 32.35 -0.01
C ALA A 180 -5.69 32.56 -0.59
N GLY A 181 -6.51 31.50 -0.69
CA GLY A 181 -7.90 31.56 -1.18
C GLY A 181 -8.06 31.54 -2.70
N THR A 182 -6.98 31.38 -3.47
CA THR A 182 -7.03 31.29 -4.93
C THR A 182 -7.16 29.85 -5.41
N ALA A 183 -7.89 29.61 -6.51
CA ALA A 183 -8.00 28.29 -7.11
C ALA A 183 -6.63 27.71 -7.47
N TRP A 184 -6.44 26.43 -7.20
CA TRP A 184 -5.26 25.71 -7.62
C TRP A 184 -5.35 25.43 -9.12
N ALA A 185 -4.70 26.26 -9.93
CA ALA A 185 -4.48 25.94 -11.34
C ALA A 185 -3.46 24.80 -11.42
N ALA A 186 -3.84 23.67 -12.02
CA ALA A 186 -2.87 22.71 -12.49
C ALA A 186 -1.95 23.43 -13.48
N ALA A 187 -0.64 23.37 -13.27
CA ALA A 187 0.31 24.00 -14.18
C ALA A 187 0.06 23.46 -15.60
N GLU A 188 -0.33 24.34 -16.52
CA GLU A 188 -0.27 24.08 -17.95
C GLU A 188 1.18 23.73 -18.29
N ARG A 189 1.39 22.60 -18.97
CA ARG A 189 2.68 22.20 -19.52
C ARG A 189 2.83 22.76 -20.92
#